data_AF-A0A8H7V447-F1
#
_entry.id   AF-A0A8H7V447-F1
#
_cell.length_a   1.000
_cell.length_b   1.000
_cell.length_c   1.000
_cell.angle_alpha   90.00
_cell.angle_beta   90.00
_cell.angle_gamma   90.00
#
_symmetry.space_group_name_H-M   'P 1'
#
loop_
_entity.id
_entity.type
_entity.pdbx_description
1 polymer ?
#
loop_
_entity_poly.entity_id
_entity_poly.type
_entity_poly.pdbx_seq_one_letter_code
_entity_poly.pdbx_strand_id
1 'polypeptide(L)'
;MKFSVIIAGLFSAMVVKAAVYEINFDSNEDALACQTKDIKYITKVSDSNEVIGSQLVLVNAKACSPAILDQFDAVCPALVTRNCF
;
A
#
# COMPACT_ATOMS: atom_id res chain seq x y z
N MET A 1 9.70 -43.19 31.76
CA MET A 1 8.49 -42.33 31.76
C MET A 1 8.75 -41.13 30.86
N LYS A 2 7.69 -40.63 30.22
CA LYS A 2 7.65 -39.82 28.98
C LYS A 2 8.46 -38.52 29.01
N PHE A 3 9.26 -38.31 27.96
CA PHE A 3 9.60 -36.98 27.44
C PHE A 3 8.36 -36.40 26.75
N SER A 4 8.04 -35.13 27.01
CA SER A 4 7.38 -34.19 26.08
C SER A 4 6.97 -32.93 26.85
N VAL A 5 7.85 -31.94 26.92
CA VAL A 5 7.43 -30.56 27.16
C VAL A 5 7.39 -29.90 25.79
N ILE A 6 6.22 -29.94 25.16
CA ILE A 6 5.96 -29.24 23.91
C ILE A 6 5.69 -27.79 24.28
N ILE A 7 6.71 -26.94 24.18
CA ILE A 7 6.54 -25.49 24.25
C ILE A 7 6.01 -25.05 22.88
N ALA A 8 4.71 -25.24 22.66
CA ALA A 8 3.99 -24.59 21.57
C ALA A 8 3.52 -23.22 22.06
N GLY A 9 4.47 -22.31 22.26
CA GLY A 9 4.18 -20.89 22.38
C GLY A 9 3.91 -20.37 20.98
N LEU A 10 2.65 -20.38 20.56
CA LEU A 10 2.20 -19.72 19.34
C LEU A 10 2.68 -18.26 19.40
N PHE A 11 3.61 -17.93 18.51
CA PHE A 11 3.83 -16.55 18.13
C PHE A 11 2.55 -16.08 17.46
N SER A 12 1.66 -15.49 18.26
CA SER A 12 0.56 -14.65 17.79
C SER A 12 1.21 -13.40 17.19
N ALA A 13 1.84 -13.56 16.02
CA ALA A 13 2.12 -12.46 15.13
C ALA A 13 0.74 -11.92 14.76
N MET A 14 0.31 -10.88 15.48
CA MET A 14 -0.74 -10.00 15.01
C MET A 14 -0.23 -9.48 13.68
N VAL A 15 -0.63 -10.13 12.59
CA VAL A 15 -0.36 -9.66 11.23
C VAL A 15 -1.15 -8.37 11.14
N VAL A 16 -0.49 -7.26 11.45
CA VAL A 16 -1.03 -5.93 11.16
C VAL A 16 -1.11 -5.93 9.64
N LYS A 17 -2.31 -6.20 9.11
CA LYS A 17 -2.56 -6.37 7.68
C LYS A 17 -2.30 -5.01 7.04
N ALA A 18 -1.07 -4.82 6.56
CA ALA A 18 -0.67 -3.61 5.87
C ALA A 18 -1.49 -3.56 4.58
N ALA A 19 -2.26 -2.48 4.40
CA ALA A 19 -2.94 -2.20 3.16
C ALA A 19 -1.93 -1.81 2.09
N VAL A 20 -1.96 -2.52 0.97
CA VAL A 20 -1.18 -2.17 -0.21
C VAL A 20 -2.13 -1.59 -1.23
N TYR A 21 -1.93 -0.33 -1.60
CA TYR A 21 -2.64 0.32 -2.70
C TYR A 21 -1.79 0.26 -3.95
N GLU A 22 -2.37 -0.31 -5.01
CA GLU A 22 -1.74 -0.35 -6.33
C GLU A 22 -2.52 0.54 -7.27
N ILE A 23 -1.84 1.55 -7.81
CA ILE A 23 -2.43 2.53 -8.70
C ILE A 23 -1.72 2.40 -10.04
N ASN A 24 -2.44 1.92 -11.05
CA ASN A 24 -1.91 1.70 -12.38
C ASN A 24 -2.11 2.95 -13.25
N PHE A 25 -1.04 3.35 -13.91
CA PHE A 25 -1.01 4.42 -14.89
C PHE A 25 -0.72 3.86 -16.29
N ASP A 26 -0.98 4.68 -17.31
CA ASP A 26 -0.73 4.34 -18.71
C ASP A 26 0.78 4.27 -18.99
N SER A 27 1.55 5.16 -18.38
CA SER A 27 3.01 5.23 -18.50
C SER A 27 3.74 5.36 -17.16
N ASN A 28 5.04 5.06 -17.16
CA ASN A 28 5.92 5.32 -16.01
C ASN A 28 6.04 6.83 -15.71
N GLU A 29 6.03 7.67 -16.74
CA GLU A 29 6.06 9.12 -16.60
C GLU A 29 4.83 9.63 -15.85
N ASP A 30 3.64 9.09 -16.14
CA ASP A 30 2.41 9.44 -15.43
C ASP A 30 2.45 9.03 -13.95
N ALA A 31 3.01 7.84 -13.65
CA ALA A 31 3.17 7.37 -12.29
C ALA A 31 4.15 8.25 -11.48
N LEU A 32 5.28 8.63 -12.08
CA LEU A 32 6.26 9.53 -11.47
C LEU A 32 5.73 10.95 -11.32
N ALA A 33 5.05 11.48 -12.33
CA ALA A 33 4.42 12.79 -12.29
C ALA A 33 3.39 12.84 -11.17
N CYS A 34 2.60 11.77 -11.02
CA CYS A 34 1.64 11.66 -9.94
C CYS A 34 2.31 11.64 -8.56
N GLN A 35 3.31 10.76 -8.38
CA GLN A 35 4.04 10.66 -7.12
C GLN A 35 4.62 12.02 -6.72
N THR A 36 5.20 12.75 -7.67
CA THR A 36 5.85 14.05 -7.43
C THR A 36 4.82 15.14 -7.11
N LYS A 37 3.67 15.14 -7.80
CA LYS A 37 2.62 16.16 -7.66
C LYS A 37 2.00 16.19 -6.27
N ASP A 38 1.92 15.04 -5.60
CA ASP A 38 1.32 14.94 -4.27
C ASP A 38 2.15 14.17 -3.25
N ILE A 39 3.48 14.19 -3.39
CA ILE A 39 4.39 13.41 -2.54
C ILE A 39 4.15 13.67 -1.05
N LYS A 40 3.73 14.89 -0.67
CA LYS A 40 3.40 15.24 0.72
C LYS A 40 2.19 14.49 1.25
N TYR A 41 1.12 14.40 0.47
CA TYR A 41 -0.07 13.65 0.87
C TYR A 41 0.23 12.15 0.87
N ILE A 42 0.88 11.66 -0.20
CA ILE A 42 1.29 10.28 -0.35
C ILE A 42 2.11 9.83 0.86
N THR A 43 3.18 10.54 1.19
CA THR A 43 4.03 10.25 2.35
C THR A 43 3.31 10.42 3.70
N LYS A 44 2.21 11.19 3.74
CA LYS A 44 1.37 11.34 4.94
C LYS A 44 0.40 10.16 5.13
N VAL A 45 -0.11 9.58 4.04
CA VAL A 45 -1.12 8.50 4.08
C VAL A 45 -0.56 7.12 3.78
N SER A 46 0.73 7.01 3.43
CA SER A 46 1.46 5.76 3.25
C SER A 46 2.67 5.73 4.16
N ASP A 47 2.96 4.59 4.78
CA ASP A 47 4.23 4.34 5.47
C ASP A 47 5.38 4.21 4.47
N SER A 48 5.11 3.69 3.26
CA SER A 48 6.04 3.75 2.13
C SER A 48 5.30 3.91 0.80
N ASN A 49 6.00 4.47 -0.18
CA ASN A 49 5.52 4.58 -1.55
C ASN A 49 6.67 4.34 -2.53
N GLU A 50 6.36 3.69 -3.65
CA GLU A 50 7.33 3.37 -4.69
C GLU A 50 6.66 3.37 -6.07
N VAL A 51 7.36 3.85 -7.09
CA VAL A 51 6.93 3.69 -8.48
C VAL A 51 7.64 2.49 -9.10
N ILE A 52 6.89 1.48 -9.50
CA ILE A 52 7.37 0.26 -10.15
C ILE A 52 6.77 0.19 -11.55
N GLY A 53 7.58 0.49 -12.58
CA GLY A 53 7.07 0.56 -13.96
C GLY A 53 5.98 1.63 -14.08
N SER A 54 4.80 1.28 -14.59
CA SER A 54 3.66 2.22 -14.63
C SER A 54 2.75 2.15 -13.39
N GLN A 55 3.19 1.50 -12.30
CA GLN A 55 2.44 1.43 -11.05
C GLN A 55 3.03 2.33 -9.98
N LEU A 56 2.16 3.00 -9.24
CA LEU A 56 2.48 3.57 -7.94
C LEU A 56 1.94 2.63 -6.85
N VAL A 57 2.84 2.09 -6.05
CA VAL A 57 2.55 1.20 -4.93
C VAL A 57 2.66 1.99 -3.64
N LEU A 58 1.63 1.93 -2.80
CA LEU A 58 1.58 2.57 -1.50
C LEU A 58 1.36 1.52 -0.44
N VAL A 59 2.20 1.47 0.57
CA VAL A 59 2.03 0.58 1.71
C VAL A 59 1.62 1.41 2.91
N ASN A 60 0.53 1.03 3.56
CA ASN A 60 0.06 1.61 4.80
C ASN A 60 -0.12 0.48 5.82
N ALA A 61 0.41 0.64 7.03
CA ALA A 61 0.28 -0.30 8.14
C ALA A 61 -1.17 -0.40 8.66
N LYS A 62 -2.08 0.47 8.22
CA LYS A 62 -3.51 0.45 8.53
C LYS A 62 -4.30 -0.26 7.45
N ALA A 63 -5.54 -0.64 7.79
CA ALA A 63 -6.48 -1.27 6.87
C ALA A 63 -6.84 -0.37 5.67
N CYS A 64 -7.26 -1.00 4.56
CA CYS A 64 -7.70 -0.32 3.34
C CYS A 64 -8.75 0.76 3.63
N SER A 65 -8.46 1.98 3.21
CA SER A 65 -9.31 3.16 3.35
C SER A 65 -9.65 3.70 1.96
N PRO A 66 -10.93 3.69 1.56
CA PRO A 66 -11.35 4.20 0.25
C PRO A 66 -11.03 5.70 0.08
N ALA A 67 -10.98 6.45 1.19
CA ALA A 67 -10.66 7.89 1.16
C ALA A 67 -9.25 8.20 0.61
N ILE A 68 -8.32 7.25 0.68
CA ILE A 68 -6.98 7.40 0.07
C ILE A 68 -7.09 7.31 -1.45
N LEU A 69 -7.88 6.36 -1.96
CA LEU A 69 -8.12 6.19 -3.40
C LEU A 69 -8.91 7.37 -4.01
N ASP A 70 -9.85 7.94 -3.26
CA ASP A 70 -10.63 9.11 -3.70
C ASP A 70 -9.79 10.38 -3.79
N GLN A 71 -8.88 10.60 -2.83
CA GLN A 71 -7.95 11.72 -2.91
C GLN A 71 -6.92 11.55 -4.01
N PHE A 72 -6.52 10.31 -4.29
CA PHE A 72 -5.70 10.02 -5.46
C PHE A 72 -6.39 10.42 -6.76
N ASP A 73 -7.69 10.12 -6.92
CA ASP A 73 -8.45 10.54 -8.09
C ASP A 73 -8.47 12.06 -8.31
N ALA A 74 -8.56 12.81 -7.21
CA ALA A 74 -8.57 14.27 -7.26
C ALA A 74 -7.24 14.86 -7.77
N VAL A 75 -6.12 14.16 -7.52
CA VAL A 75 -4.78 14.69 -7.84
C VAL A 75 -4.20 14.07 -9.11
N CYS A 76 -4.46 12.78 -9.29
CA CYS A 76 -4.02 11.93 -10.37
C CYS A 76 -5.12 10.94 -10.75
N PRO A 77 -6.02 11.29 -11.69
CA PRO A 77 -6.98 10.34 -12.20
C PRO A 77 -6.23 9.17 -12.85
N ALA A 78 -6.18 8.03 -12.16
CA ALA A 78 -5.51 6.84 -12.63
C ALA A 78 -6.32 6.26 -13.80
N LEU A 79 -5.71 6.20 -14.98
CA LEU A 79 -6.38 5.84 -16.23
C LEU A 79 -6.66 4.33 -16.34
N VAL A 80 -5.98 3.50 -15.54
CA VAL A 80 -5.94 2.06 -15.77
C VAL A 80 -6.73 1.30 -14.70
N THR A 81 -6.27 1.23 -13.45
CA THR A 81 -6.95 0.48 -12.36
C THR A 81 -6.41 0.85 -10.97
N ARG A 82 -7.23 0.63 -9.94
CA ARG A 82 -6.89 0.87 -8.52
C ARG A 82 -7.31 -0.31 -7.65
N ASN A 83 -6.38 -0.88 -6.88
CA ASN A 83 -6.64 -2.00 -5.98
C ASN A 83 -6.16 -1.71 -4.56
N CYS A 84 -6.77 -2.38 -3.57
CA CYS A 84 -6.30 -2.40 -2.19
C CYS A 84 -6.42 -3.81 -1.59
N PHE A 85 -5.35 -4.30 -0.96
CA PHE A 85 -5.22 -5.68 -0.46
C PHE A 85 -5.03 -5.77 1.05
#